data_AF-M3XHI8-F1
#
_entry.id   AF-M3XHI8-F1
#
_cell.length_a   1.000
_cell.length_b   1.000
_cell.length_c   1.000
_cell.angle_alpha   90.00
_cell.angle_beta   90.00
_cell.angle_gamma   90.00
#
_symmetry.space_group_name_H-M   'P 1'
#
loop_
_entity.id
_entity.type
_entity.pdbx_description
1 polymer ?
#
loop_
_entity_poly.entity_id
_entity_poly.type
_entity_poly.pdbx_seq_one_letter_code
_entity_poly.pdbx_strand_id
1 'polypeptide(L)'
;MNLQVLLILAALFCHSQSMRTNDLPESEIEDEEEERTNSIFDKILTANKGNEKWLIFGDIIVNASRGAKICPFRTCYWPKGRDGLVRVPYELSNKFNSKQKELIHRSLVELNTLTCVRFVTHTTERDYVKVLSYNGCAAGVGRFGGEQKVFLENKGCMWRGVIQHEFNHVMGFYHEQSRKDRDLYVQIIWDNISKGQEHNFVERNLETFGLPYDYHSVMHYGKYAFSKTHGKPTIVPIPNPNQIIGQVDGFTTLDYAKLNTLYDCKMCVTVLSEWSGSLMTLNYPSKYMSNSNCFWLIRTQRKQIQLTFRAVEIESSSGCSKDYIKVYDGDSKTSRVLLNKSCGNVKLPLLIGSGNLMLIEFVSDRSITAPGFMASYSVGRCGGTLTTKTDCS
;
A
#
# COMPACT_ATOMS: atom_id res chain seq x y z
N MET A 1 26.73 20.19 2.41
CA MET A 1 25.40 20.74 2.72
C MET A 1 24.77 21.07 1.37
N ASN A 2 24.03 20.11 0.80
CA ASN A 2 23.71 20.10 -0.63
C ASN A 2 22.23 20.34 -0.91
N LEU A 3 22.03 21.15 -1.95
CA LEU A 3 20.81 21.73 -2.48
C LEU A 3 19.89 20.67 -3.16
N GLN A 4 19.54 19.60 -2.44
CA GLN A 4 18.78 18.46 -2.96
C GLN A 4 17.54 18.08 -2.11
N VAL A 5 17.16 18.92 -1.14
CA VAL A 5 16.00 18.68 -0.25
C VAL A 5 14.84 19.67 -0.49
N LEU A 6 14.93 20.55 -1.50
CA LEU A 6 13.98 21.67 -1.66
C LEU A 6 13.03 21.60 -2.87
N LEU A 7 12.71 20.40 -3.38
CA LEU A 7 11.82 20.25 -4.56
C LEU A 7 10.67 19.23 -4.39
N ILE A 8 10.22 18.97 -3.15
CA ILE A 8 9.00 18.19 -2.87
C ILE A 8 7.89 19.04 -2.18
N LEU A 9 8.09 20.35 -2.01
CA LEU A 9 7.19 21.22 -1.22
C LEU A 9 6.32 22.22 -2.02
N ALA A 10 6.01 21.95 -3.29
CA ALA A 10 5.16 22.85 -4.08
C ALA A 10 4.14 22.10 -4.95
N ALA A 11 3.17 21.44 -4.33
CA ALA A 11 1.94 20.98 -5.00
C ALA A 11 0.77 20.77 -4.02
N LEU A 12 0.54 21.72 -3.10
CA LEU A 12 -0.64 21.73 -2.24
C LEU A 12 -1.02 23.20 -2.02
N PHE A 13 -1.97 23.75 -2.78
CA PHE A 13 -2.88 24.84 -2.38
C PHE A 13 -3.79 25.26 -3.56
N CYS A 14 -5.08 24.89 -3.46
CA CYS A 14 -6.32 25.43 -4.10
C CYS A 14 -7.27 24.26 -4.37
N HIS A 15 -8.52 24.18 -3.92
CA HIS A 15 -9.50 25.15 -3.43
C HIS A 15 -10.43 24.43 -2.45
N SER A 16 -10.68 25.01 -1.28
CA SER A 16 -11.85 24.68 -0.45
C SER A 16 -13.02 25.56 -0.91
N GLN A 17 -14.06 24.98 -1.49
CA GLN A 17 -15.38 25.61 -1.49
C GLN A 17 -16.33 24.75 -0.65
N SER A 18 -16.76 25.36 0.44
CA SER A 18 -17.83 24.93 1.34
C SER A 18 -19.12 24.67 0.55
N MET A 19 -19.60 23.43 0.52
CA MET A 19 -21.00 23.14 0.22
C MET A 19 -21.72 22.86 1.55
N ARG A 20 -22.79 23.63 1.79
CA ARG A 20 -23.68 23.48 2.94
C ARG A 20 -24.41 22.15 2.85
N THR A 21 -24.27 21.31 3.87
CA THR A 21 -25.06 20.10 4.08
C THR A 21 -26.31 20.48 4.86
N ASN A 22 -27.44 20.66 4.16
CA ASN A 22 -28.75 20.51 4.79
C ASN A 22 -29.48 19.42 4.00
N ASP A 23 -30.08 18.50 4.74
CA ASP A 23 -31.02 17.44 4.32
C ASP A 23 -30.42 16.04 4.08
N LEU A 24 -29.79 15.46 5.12
CA LEU A 24 -29.69 14.00 5.30
C LEU A 24 -30.11 13.62 6.74
N PRO A 25 -30.89 12.54 6.94
CA PRO A 25 -31.37 12.15 8.25
C PRO A 25 -30.23 11.70 9.18
N GLU A 26 -30.30 12.10 10.45
CA GLU A 26 -29.27 11.92 11.50
C GLU A 26 -28.82 10.46 11.68
N SER A 27 -29.70 9.49 11.40
CA SER A 27 -29.40 8.05 11.47
C SER A 27 -28.52 7.53 10.32
N GLU A 28 -28.57 8.15 9.14
CA GLU A 28 -27.67 7.78 8.02
C GLU A 28 -26.27 8.38 8.19
N ILE A 29 -26.14 9.43 9.01
CA ILE A 29 -24.85 10.05 9.37
C ILE A 29 -24.08 9.13 10.33
N GLU A 30 -24.75 8.54 11.32
CA GLU A 30 -24.11 7.59 12.26
C GLU A 30 -23.61 6.32 11.56
N ASP A 31 -24.40 5.76 10.63
CA ASP A 31 -24.03 4.55 9.87
C ASP A 31 -22.89 4.81 8.87
N GLU A 32 -22.80 6.01 8.25
CA GLU A 32 -21.66 6.39 7.39
C GLU A 32 -20.38 6.73 8.19
N GLU A 33 -20.50 7.21 9.42
CA GLU A 33 -19.37 7.50 10.30
C GLU A 33 -18.76 6.19 10.89
N GLU A 34 -19.58 5.19 11.19
CA GLU A 34 -19.13 3.88 11.70
C GLU A 34 -18.40 3.03 10.63
N GLU A 35 -18.76 3.15 9.35
CA GLU A 35 -18.03 2.51 8.24
C GLU A 35 -16.73 3.24 7.86
N ARG A 36 -16.63 4.56 8.06
CA ARG A 36 -15.38 5.34 7.81
C ARG A 36 -14.39 5.33 8.97
N THR A 37 -14.79 4.86 10.15
CA THR A 37 -13.96 4.90 11.37
C THR A 37 -13.20 3.61 11.67
N ASN A 38 -13.45 2.51 10.94
CA ASN A 38 -12.76 1.24 11.17
C ASN A 38 -11.51 1.09 10.29
N SER A 39 -10.38 1.64 10.77
CA SER A 39 -9.07 1.49 10.12
C SER A 39 -8.67 0.02 9.93
N ILE A 40 -7.65 -0.26 9.12
CA ILE A 40 -7.04 -1.61 9.03
C ILE A 40 -6.75 -2.17 10.43
N PHE A 41 -6.18 -1.34 11.30
CA PHE A 41 -5.80 -1.77 12.64
C PHE A 41 -7.00 -1.96 13.58
N ASP A 42 -8.08 -1.17 13.45
CA ASP A 42 -9.30 -1.37 14.24
C ASP A 42 -9.99 -2.71 13.88
N LYS A 43 -9.93 -3.11 12.60
CA LYS A 43 -10.39 -4.43 12.15
C LYS A 43 -9.55 -5.56 12.77
N ILE A 44 -8.23 -5.37 12.85
CA ILE A 44 -7.29 -6.29 13.50
C ILE A 44 -7.60 -6.41 14.99
N LEU A 45 -7.72 -5.29 15.72
CA LEU A 45 -8.06 -5.29 17.15
C LEU A 45 -9.40 -5.97 17.43
N THR A 46 -10.38 -5.76 16.57
CA THR A 46 -11.70 -6.42 16.67
C THR A 46 -11.57 -7.94 16.53
N ALA A 47 -10.75 -8.41 15.59
CA ALA A 47 -10.48 -9.84 15.39
C ALA A 47 -9.64 -10.45 16.52
N ASN A 48 -8.75 -9.66 17.12
CA ASN A 48 -7.83 -10.11 18.18
C ASN A 48 -8.41 -10.04 19.59
N LYS A 49 -9.65 -9.55 19.75
CA LYS A 49 -10.32 -9.49 21.04
C LYS A 49 -10.38 -10.87 21.70
N GLY A 50 -9.81 -10.97 22.91
CA GLY A 50 -9.65 -12.22 23.67
C GLY A 50 -8.33 -12.97 23.44
N ASN A 51 -7.49 -12.54 22.47
CA ASN A 51 -6.19 -13.14 22.15
C ASN A 51 -4.99 -12.30 22.62
N GLU A 52 -5.21 -11.27 23.45
CA GLU A 52 -4.22 -10.24 23.75
C GLU A 52 -3.00 -10.75 24.54
N LYS A 53 -3.12 -11.86 25.26
CA LYS A 53 -2.09 -12.34 26.19
C LYS A 53 -0.77 -12.78 25.55
N TRP A 54 -0.76 -13.13 24.26
CA TRP A 54 0.41 -13.65 23.55
C TRP A 54 0.85 -12.77 22.38
N LEU A 55 0.17 -11.64 22.19
CA LEU A 55 0.46 -10.65 21.17
C LEU A 55 1.15 -9.45 21.82
N ILE A 56 2.11 -8.86 21.11
CA ILE A 56 2.62 -7.52 21.43
C ILE A 56 2.16 -6.58 20.32
N PHE A 57 2.00 -5.30 20.64
CA PHE A 57 1.50 -4.32 19.66
C PHE A 57 0.16 -4.75 19.03
N GLY A 58 -0.67 -5.51 19.77
CA GLY A 58 -1.99 -5.95 19.32
C GLY A 58 -2.04 -7.14 18.35
N ASP A 59 -1.05 -7.35 17.49
CA ASP A 59 -1.07 -8.35 16.40
C ASP A 59 0.28 -9.01 16.11
N ILE A 60 1.36 -8.62 16.80
CA ILE A 60 2.68 -9.20 16.56
C ILE A 60 2.89 -10.42 17.45
N ILE A 61 3.16 -11.55 16.81
CA ILE A 61 3.49 -12.81 17.48
C ILE A 61 4.93 -12.77 18.00
N VAL A 62 5.10 -12.89 19.31
CA VAL A 62 6.44 -12.98 19.92
C VAL A 62 6.97 -14.40 19.79
N ASN A 63 8.11 -14.55 19.12
CA ASN A 63 8.88 -15.79 19.17
C ASN A 63 9.75 -15.81 20.43
N ALA A 64 9.40 -16.67 21.39
CA ALA A 64 10.17 -16.87 22.64
C ALA A 64 11.65 -17.25 22.38
N SER A 65 11.96 -17.89 21.25
CA SER A 65 13.32 -18.28 20.86
C SER A 65 14.20 -17.12 20.37
N ARG A 66 13.61 -15.96 20.04
CA ARG A 66 14.32 -14.78 19.51
C ARG A 66 14.10 -13.50 20.32
N GLY A 67 13.55 -13.63 21.53
CA GLY A 67 13.22 -12.57 22.49
C GLY A 67 13.58 -11.16 22.05
N ALA A 68 12.64 -10.44 21.44
CA ALA A 68 12.62 -8.99 21.19
C ALA A 68 13.93 -8.30 20.74
N LYS A 69 14.96 -9.03 20.27
CA LYS A 69 16.23 -8.43 19.85
C LYS A 69 16.07 -7.88 18.44
N ILE A 70 16.38 -6.59 18.30
CA ILE A 70 16.67 -5.91 17.03
C ILE A 70 17.49 -6.87 16.18
N CYS A 71 17.02 -7.18 14.98
CA CYS A 71 17.66 -8.13 14.07
C CYS A 71 19.10 -7.68 13.77
N PRO A 72 20.13 -8.22 14.45
CA PRO A 72 21.47 -7.65 14.38
C PRO A 72 22.22 -8.08 13.11
N PHE A 73 21.67 -9.07 12.39
CA PHE A 73 22.22 -9.66 11.18
C PHE A 73 21.08 -9.80 10.16
N ARG A 74 21.34 -9.62 8.86
CA ARG A 74 20.33 -9.80 7.76
C ARG A 74 19.62 -11.17 7.75
N THR A 75 19.98 -12.08 8.65
CA THR A 75 19.41 -13.42 8.83
C THR A 75 17.95 -13.44 9.28
N CYS A 76 17.36 -12.34 9.77
CA CYS A 76 15.92 -12.29 10.08
C CYS A 76 15.06 -11.80 8.91
N TYR A 77 15.66 -11.51 7.76
CA TYR A 77 14.91 -11.23 6.53
C TYR A 77 14.89 -12.46 5.62
N TRP A 78 13.97 -12.45 4.66
CA TRP A 78 13.89 -13.47 3.63
C TRP A 78 15.07 -13.35 2.66
N PRO A 79 15.76 -14.44 2.30
CA PRO A 79 16.94 -14.35 1.47
C PRO A 79 16.58 -13.90 0.05
N LYS A 80 17.41 -13.03 -0.52
CA LYS A 80 17.35 -12.67 -1.95
C LYS A 80 18.17 -13.67 -2.76
N GLY A 81 17.55 -14.24 -3.77
CA GLY A 81 18.19 -15.14 -4.72
C GLY A 81 19.19 -14.41 -5.63
N ARG A 82 20.02 -15.19 -6.32
CA ARG A 82 20.99 -14.67 -7.31
C ARG A 82 20.32 -14.00 -8.53
N ASP A 83 19.07 -14.34 -8.78
CA ASP A 83 18.20 -13.73 -9.78
C ASP A 83 17.58 -12.39 -9.32
N GLY A 84 17.91 -11.94 -8.11
CA GLY A 84 17.42 -10.70 -7.53
C GLY A 84 16.01 -10.80 -6.95
N LEU A 85 15.42 -12.01 -6.85
CA LEU A 85 14.07 -12.21 -6.30
C LEU A 85 14.13 -12.71 -4.86
N VAL A 86 13.22 -12.23 -4.02
CA VAL A 86 13.03 -12.68 -2.64
C VAL A 86 11.83 -13.61 -2.60
N ARG A 87 12.04 -14.91 -2.47
CA ARG A 87 10.94 -15.88 -2.46
C ARG A 87 10.48 -16.13 -1.02
N VAL A 88 9.17 -16.01 -0.81
CA VAL A 88 8.51 -16.28 0.48
C VAL A 88 7.51 -17.41 0.25
N PRO A 89 7.90 -18.67 0.53
CA PRO A 89 7.00 -19.82 0.37
C PRO A 89 5.85 -19.71 1.38
N TYR A 90 4.63 -19.97 0.94
CA TYR A 90 3.46 -19.99 1.81
C TYR A 90 2.47 -21.11 1.48
N GLU A 91 1.75 -21.55 2.50
CA GLU A 91 0.69 -22.55 2.42
C GLU A 91 -0.59 -21.98 3.04
N LEU A 92 -1.74 -22.21 2.40
CA LEU A 92 -3.05 -21.81 2.92
C LEU A 92 -3.77 -23.00 3.54
N SER A 93 -4.23 -22.85 4.78
CA SER A 93 -5.07 -23.86 5.44
C SER A 93 -6.28 -24.27 4.58
N ASN A 94 -6.62 -25.56 4.61
CA ASN A 94 -7.83 -26.09 3.99
C ASN A 94 -9.15 -25.55 4.60
N LYS A 95 -9.08 -24.83 5.72
CA LYS A 95 -10.24 -24.13 6.30
C LYS A 95 -10.69 -22.91 5.48
N PHE A 96 -9.82 -22.36 4.63
CA PHE A 96 -10.20 -21.26 3.75
C PHE A 96 -11.03 -21.75 2.56
N ASN A 97 -12.16 -21.09 2.31
CA ASN A 97 -12.95 -21.30 1.10
C ASN A 97 -12.30 -20.62 -0.12
N SER A 98 -12.80 -20.91 -1.32
CA SER A 98 -12.21 -20.40 -2.58
C SER A 98 -12.17 -18.88 -2.68
N LYS A 99 -13.19 -18.17 -2.15
CA LYS A 99 -13.21 -16.69 -2.16
C LYS A 99 -12.13 -16.09 -1.25
N GLN A 100 -11.93 -16.69 -0.08
CA GLN A 100 -10.87 -16.27 0.85
C GLN A 100 -9.48 -16.54 0.27
N LYS A 101 -9.26 -17.72 -0.30
CA LYS A 101 -7.99 -18.07 -0.97
C LYS A 101 -7.68 -17.09 -2.10
N GLU A 102 -8.68 -16.74 -2.91
CA GLU A 102 -8.54 -15.76 -3.98
C GLU A 102 -8.20 -14.36 -3.45
N LEU A 103 -8.88 -13.90 -2.38
CA LEU A 103 -8.58 -12.60 -1.78
C LEU A 103 -7.15 -12.53 -1.22
N ILE A 104 -6.71 -13.58 -0.52
CA ILE A 104 -5.33 -13.68 -0.01
C ILE A 104 -4.36 -13.66 -1.19
N HIS A 105 -4.58 -14.51 -2.21
CA HIS A 105 -3.72 -14.57 -3.38
C HIS A 105 -3.61 -13.21 -4.09
N ARG A 106 -4.74 -12.55 -4.39
CA ARG A 106 -4.74 -11.23 -5.05
C ARG A 106 -4.02 -10.16 -4.22
N SER A 107 -4.20 -10.17 -2.90
CA SER A 107 -3.51 -9.23 -2.00
C SER A 107 -1.99 -9.37 -2.07
N LEU A 108 -1.48 -10.59 -2.28
CA LEU A 108 -0.06 -10.90 -2.42
C LEU A 108 0.47 -10.67 -3.84
N VAL A 109 -0.36 -10.85 -4.88
CA VAL A 109 0.01 -10.60 -6.27
C VAL A 109 0.32 -9.11 -6.51
N GLU A 110 -0.35 -8.19 -5.82
CA GLU A 110 -0.02 -6.76 -5.84
C GLU A 110 1.44 -6.54 -5.37
N LEU A 111 1.82 -7.14 -4.23
CA LEU A 111 3.21 -7.09 -3.72
C LEU A 111 4.20 -7.76 -4.68
N ASN A 112 3.81 -8.90 -5.28
CA ASN A 112 4.64 -9.58 -6.28
C ASN A 112 4.91 -8.70 -7.51
N THR A 113 3.97 -7.83 -7.86
CA THR A 113 4.07 -6.96 -9.04
C THR A 113 4.93 -5.73 -8.76
N LEU A 114 4.76 -5.12 -7.59
CA LEU A 114 5.34 -3.82 -7.22
C LEU A 114 6.64 -3.94 -6.41
N THR A 115 7.13 -5.16 -6.21
CA THR A 115 8.40 -5.42 -5.52
C THR A 115 9.18 -6.54 -6.20
N CYS A 116 10.38 -6.86 -5.68
CA CYS A 116 11.12 -8.08 -6.01
C CYS A 116 10.76 -9.28 -5.12
N VAL A 117 9.81 -9.12 -4.19
CA VAL A 117 9.28 -10.19 -3.34
C VAL A 117 8.33 -11.07 -4.13
N ARG A 118 8.39 -12.38 -3.94
CA ARG A 118 7.55 -13.37 -4.61
C ARG A 118 6.97 -14.30 -3.56
N PHE A 119 5.71 -14.10 -3.22
CA PHE A 119 4.92 -15.09 -2.49
C PHE A 119 4.64 -16.25 -3.44
N VAL A 120 5.17 -17.43 -3.09
CA VAL A 120 5.11 -18.63 -3.91
C VAL A 120 4.50 -19.77 -3.12
N THR A 121 3.82 -20.69 -3.80
CA THR A 121 3.29 -21.90 -3.15
C THR A 121 4.44 -22.69 -2.53
N HIS A 122 4.30 -23.02 -1.25
CA HIS A 122 5.26 -23.86 -0.53
C HIS A 122 5.29 -25.28 -1.11
N THR A 123 6.49 -25.86 -1.17
CA THR A 123 6.72 -27.23 -1.62
C THR A 123 7.55 -28.00 -0.59
N THR A 124 8.85 -27.72 -0.53
CA THR A 124 9.85 -28.44 0.29
C THR A 124 10.77 -27.48 1.04
N GLU A 125 10.56 -26.17 0.88
CA GLU A 125 11.39 -25.16 1.50
C GLU A 125 11.31 -25.27 3.02
N ARG A 126 12.47 -25.21 3.68
CA ARG A 126 12.58 -25.30 5.13
C ARG A 126 11.84 -24.15 5.83
N ASP A 127 12.00 -22.94 5.32
CA ASP A 127 11.42 -21.73 5.88
C ASP A 127 10.20 -21.35 5.04
N TYR A 128 9.03 -21.31 5.65
CA TYR A 128 7.78 -21.01 4.97
C TYR A 128 6.73 -20.45 5.92
N VAL A 129 5.71 -19.81 5.35
CA VAL A 129 4.59 -19.23 6.07
C VAL A 129 3.39 -20.15 5.99
N LYS A 130 2.82 -20.54 7.13
CA LYS A 130 1.55 -21.26 7.20
C LYS A 130 0.44 -20.31 7.60
N VAL A 131 -0.48 -20.07 6.67
CA VAL A 131 -1.62 -19.17 6.87
C VAL A 131 -2.80 -19.95 7.44
N LEU A 132 -3.31 -19.52 8.59
CA LEU A 132 -4.32 -20.20 9.38
C LEU A 132 -5.54 -19.29 9.59
N SER A 133 -6.74 -19.88 9.58
CA SER A 133 -8.02 -19.13 9.62
C SER A 133 -8.62 -18.98 11.04
N TYR A 134 -7.80 -18.92 12.08
CA TYR A 134 -8.27 -18.85 13.48
C TYR A 134 -7.32 -17.96 14.30
N ASN A 135 -7.71 -17.58 15.52
CA ASN A 135 -6.93 -16.73 16.43
C ASN A 135 -6.71 -15.28 15.92
N GLY A 136 -7.72 -14.66 15.31
CA GLY A 136 -7.66 -13.27 14.88
C GLY A 136 -6.72 -13.00 13.68
N CYS A 137 -6.15 -11.80 13.64
CA CYS A 137 -5.18 -11.33 12.65
C CYS A 137 -3.83 -11.11 13.33
N ALA A 138 -2.82 -11.91 13.01
CA ALA A 138 -1.50 -11.77 13.63
C ALA A 138 -0.39 -12.43 12.83
N ALA A 139 0.80 -11.86 12.90
CA ALA A 139 1.99 -12.36 12.23
C ALA A 139 3.28 -12.14 13.03
N GLY A 140 4.27 -12.99 12.78
CA GLY A 140 5.62 -12.76 13.27
C GLY A 140 6.38 -11.73 12.42
N VAL A 141 7.27 -10.96 13.03
CA VAL A 141 8.06 -9.96 12.29
C VAL A 141 9.33 -10.55 11.69
N GLY A 142 9.36 -10.65 10.35
CA GLY A 142 10.48 -11.20 9.57
C GLY A 142 10.47 -12.72 9.50
N ARG A 143 11.61 -13.29 9.05
CA ARG A 143 11.84 -14.72 8.90
C ARG A 143 12.35 -15.34 10.20
N PHE A 144 11.61 -16.29 10.77
CA PHE A 144 11.94 -16.97 12.03
C PHE A 144 12.79 -18.23 11.85
N GLY A 145 12.73 -18.86 10.67
CA GLY A 145 13.33 -20.15 10.38
C GLY A 145 12.36 -21.30 10.72
N GLY A 146 12.21 -22.26 9.81
CA GLY A 146 11.17 -23.29 9.89
C GLY A 146 9.78 -22.77 9.48
N GLU A 147 8.74 -23.51 9.90
CA GLU A 147 7.34 -23.08 9.78
C GLU A 147 7.10 -21.86 10.68
N GLN A 148 6.62 -20.74 10.11
CA GLN A 148 6.09 -19.60 10.86
C GLN A 148 4.62 -19.37 10.52
N LYS A 149 3.82 -19.01 11.51
CA LYS A 149 2.37 -18.89 11.36
C LYS A 149 1.96 -17.45 11.08
N VAL A 150 0.94 -17.32 10.25
CA VAL A 150 0.16 -16.09 10.08
C VAL A 150 -1.29 -16.46 10.32
N PHE A 151 -1.96 -15.72 11.20
CA PHE A 151 -3.36 -15.88 11.51
C PHE A 151 -4.17 -14.84 10.74
N LEU A 152 -5.17 -15.30 10.00
CA LEU A 152 -6.11 -14.49 9.24
C LEU A 152 -7.51 -15.09 9.42
N GLU A 153 -8.11 -14.85 10.57
CA GLU A 153 -9.47 -15.26 10.84
C GLU A 153 -10.48 -14.64 9.86
N ASN A 154 -11.57 -15.37 9.59
CA ASN A 154 -12.57 -14.93 8.63
C ASN A 154 -13.18 -13.56 9.01
N LYS A 155 -13.50 -13.36 10.29
CA LYS A 155 -14.07 -12.11 10.78
C LYS A 155 -12.93 -11.13 11.06
N GLY A 156 -12.96 -9.98 10.39
CA GLY A 156 -12.01 -8.89 10.61
C GLY A 156 -10.74 -8.95 9.77
N CYS A 157 -10.22 -10.12 9.40
CA CYS A 157 -8.94 -10.21 8.66
C CYS A 157 -9.08 -10.33 7.14
N MET A 158 -10.27 -10.66 6.63
CA MET A 158 -10.51 -10.85 5.18
C MET A 158 -10.69 -9.53 4.43
N TRP A 159 -9.72 -8.64 4.56
CA TRP A 159 -9.61 -7.37 3.86
C TRP A 159 -8.21 -7.24 3.26
N ARG A 160 -8.10 -6.72 2.04
CA ARG A 160 -6.79 -6.58 1.38
C ARG A 160 -5.79 -5.85 2.27
N GLY A 161 -6.17 -4.71 2.85
CA GLY A 161 -5.29 -3.93 3.72
C GLY A 161 -4.79 -4.69 4.95
N VAL A 162 -5.65 -5.50 5.58
CA VAL A 162 -5.27 -6.35 6.74
C VAL A 162 -4.35 -7.48 6.29
N ILE A 163 -4.66 -8.17 5.19
CA ILE A 163 -3.80 -9.23 4.65
C ILE A 163 -2.41 -8.65 4.32
N GLN A 164 -2.38 -7.50 3.64
CA GLN A 164 -1.13 -6.81 3.32
C GLN A 164 -0.38 -6.39 4.60
N HIS A 165 -1.06 -5.90 5.63
CA HIS A 165 -0.47 -5.57 6.94
C HIS A 165 0.26 -6.76 7.57
N GLU A 166 -0.43 -7.89 7.73
CA GLU A 166 0.14 -9.09 8.34
C GLU A 166 1.31 -9.64 7.52
N PHE A 167 1.22 -9.59 6.20
CA PHE A 167 2.33 -10.00 5.35
C PHE A 167 3.48 -8.99 5.35
N ASN A 168 3.25 -7.71 5.67
CA ASN A 168 4.33 -6.76 5.87
C ASN A 168 5.10 -7.04 7.18
N HIS A 169 4.42 -7.51 8.22
CA HIS A 169 5.09 -8.09 9.39
C HIS A 169 5.98 -9.26 8.97
N VAL A 170 5.46 -10.23 8.19
CA VAL A 170 6.27 -11.35 7.66
C VAL A 170 7.52 -10.86 6.91
N MET A 171 7.44 -9.72 6.22
CA MET A 171 8.58 -9.13 5.53
C MET A 171 9.60 -8.46 6.45
N GLY A 172 9.23 -8.13 7.69
CA GLY A 172 10.13 -7.59 8.71
C GLY A 172 9.79 -6.20 9.22
N PHE A 173 8.58 -5.68 8.93
CA PHE A 173 8.17 -4.33 9.36
C PHE A 173 7.38 -4.36 10.68
N TYR A 174 7.62 -3.34 11.51
CA TYR A 174 6.82 -3.02 12.69
C TYR A 174 5.84 -1.89 12.35
N HIS A 175 5.00 -1.52 13.31
CA HIS A 175 4.06 -0.42 13.13
C HIS A 175 4.73 0.95 13.03
N GLU A 176 4.14 1.84 12.22
CA GLU A 176 4.71 3.15 11.89
C GLU A 176 4.80 4.06 13.13
N GLN A 177 3.78 4.06 14.00
CA GLN A 177 3.78 4.81 15.25
C GLN A 177 4.72 4.23 16.31
N SER A 178 5.50 3.19 15.99
CA SER A 178 6.57 2.69 16.88
C SER A 178 7.95 3.21 16.47
N ARG A 179 8.07 4.04 15.42
CA ARG A 179 9.35 4.65 15.03
C ARG A 179 9.92 5.52 16.15
N LYS A 180 11.24 5.60 16.22
CA LYS A 180 11.99 6.43 17.19
C LYS A 180 11.83 7.94 16.96
N ASP A 181 11.51 8.35 15.73
CA ASP A 181 11.28 9.75 15.35
C ASP A 181 9.79 10.13 15.38
N ARG A 182 8.90 9.24 15.81
CA ARG A 182 7.45 9.44 15.74
C ARG A 182 6.96 10.67 16.50
N ASP A 183 7.63 11.05 17.59
CA ASP A 183 7.18 12.14 18.46
C ASP A 183 7.34 13.52 17.79
N LEU A 184 7.96 13.58 16.61
CA LEU A 184 7.95 14.74 15.71
C LEU A 184 6.65 14.85 14.88
N TYR A 185 5.85 13.79 14.82
CA TYR A 185 4.73 13.60 13.89
C TYR A 185 3.42 13.25 14.61
N VAL A 186 3.47 12.55 15.74
CA VAL A 186 2.30 12.17 16.51
C VAL A 186 2.53 12.38 18.00
N GLN A 187 1.47 12.75 18.70
CA GLN A 187 1.41 12.76 20.15
C GLN A 187 0.63 11.53 20.64
N ILE A 188 1.22 10.78 21.57
CA ILE A 188 0.53 9.69 22.28
C ILE A 188 -0.19 10.27 23.50
N ILE A 189 -1.51 10.08 23.57
CA ILE A 189 -2.34 10.50 24.70
C ILE A 189 -2.47 9.35 25.68
N TRP A 190 -1.44 9.18 26.50
CA TRP A 190 -1.30 8.06 27.44
C TRP A 190 -2.52 7.88 28.35
N ASP A 191 -3.11 8.99 28.82
CA ASP A 191 -4.29 8.97 29.68
C ASP A 191 -5.52 8.34 29.01
N ASN A 192 -5.60 8.29 27.69
CA ASN A 192 -6.73 7.67 26.98
C ASN A 192 -6.53 6.17 26.71
N ILE A 193 -5.33 5.62 26.96
CA ILE A 193 -5.03 4.22 26.68
C ILE A 193 -5.66 3.31 27.74
N SER A 194 -6.22 2.18 27.30
CA SER A 194 -6.74 1.13 28.18
C SER A 194 -5.64 0.58 29.07
N LYS A 195 -5.93 0.42 30.37
CA LYS A 195 -4.99 -0.08 31.37
C LYS A 195 -4.34 -1.40 30.91
N GLY A 196 -3.01 -1.45 30.88
CA GLY A 196 -2.24 -2.61 30.44
C GLY A 196 -1.92 -2.64 28.94
N GLN A 197 -2.46 -1.72 28.14
CA GLN A 197 -2.22 -1.62 26.69
C GLN A 197 -1.15 -0.57 26.33
N GLU A 198 -0.52 0.08 27.32
CA GLU A 198 0.49 1.12 27.13
C GLU A 198 1.73 0.59 26.39
N HIS A 199 2.05 -0.71 26.59
CA HIS A 199 3.15 -1.39 25.92
C HIS A 199 3.00 -1.44 24.39
N ASN A 200 1.80 -1.28 23.84
CA ASN A 200 1.55 -1.23 22.38
C ASN A 200 1.95 0.11 21.75
N PHE A 201 2.34 1.10 22.55
CA PHE A 201 2.71 2.44 22.13
C PHE A 201 4.16 2.75 22.47
N VAL A 202 4.99 1.78 22.84
CA VAL A 202 6.42 2.05 23.11
C VAL A 202 7.19 2.24 21.81
N GLU A 203 8.16 3.16 21.84
CA GLU A 203 9.07 3.35 20.71
C GLU A 203 9.98 2.14 20.50
N ARG A 204 10.41 1.96 19.25
CA ARG A 204 11.41 0.99 18.86
C ARG A 204 12.45 1.66 17.97
N ASN A 205 13.69 1.19 18.10
CA ASN A 205 14.77 1.58 17.19
C ASN A 205 14.61 0.85 15.84
N LEU A 206 13.75 1.39 14.98
CA LEU A 206 13.43 0.86 13.66
C LEU A 206 14.27 1.54 12.58
N GLU A 207 14.67 0.78 11.56
CA GLU A 207 15.32 1.32 10.37
C GLU A 207 14.30 2.12 9.55
N THR A 208 14.60 3.39 9.29
CA THR A 208 13.74 4.28 8.50
C THR A 208 14.13 4.29 7.03
N PHE A 209 15.32 3.78 6.69
CA PHE A 209 15.89 3.80 5.34
C PHE A 209 16.03 5.23 4.77
N GLY A 210 16.07 6.24 5.65
CA GLY A 210 16.05 7.65 5.25
C GLY A 210 14.71 8.13 4.68
N LEU A 211 13.64 7.34 4.82
CA LEU A 211 12.30 7.69 4.33
C LEU A 211 11.50 8.45 5.39
N PRO A 212 10.62 9.40 4.97
CA PRO A 212 9.81 10.19 5.89
C PRO A 212 8.81 9.32 6.66
N TYR A 213 8.25 9.89 7.71
CA TYR A 213 7.12 9.30 8.44
C TYR A 213 5.88 9.27 7.54
N ASP A 214 5.19 8.13 7.50
CA ASP A 214 4.01 7.94 6.66
C ASP A 214 2.73 7.78 7.50
N TYR A 215 1.99 8.88 7.68
CA TYR A 215 0.69 8.88 8.36
C TYR A 215 -0.32 7.89 7.75
N HIS A 216 -0.20 7.62 6.45
CA HIS A 216 -1.10 6.73 5.72
C HIS A 216 -0.55 5.32 5.58
N SER A 217 0.58 4.97 6.21
CA SER A 217 1.13 3.62 6.12
C SER A 217 0.08 2.59 6.52
N VAL A 218 0.05 1.47 5.79
CA VAL A 218 -0.72 0.28 6.17
C VAL A 218 -0.36 -0.23 7.57
N MET A 219 0.82 0.13 8.08
CA MET A 219 1.34 -0.24 9.38
C MET A 219 1.05 0.79 10.48
N HIS A 220 0.31 1.86 10.20
CA HIS A 220 -0.01 2.87 11.21
C HIS A 220 -1.33 2.54 11.91
N TYR A 221 -1.35 2.65 13.25
CA TYR A 221 -2.60 2.56 14.02
C TYR A 221 -3.63 3.63 13.64
N GLY A 222 -4.92 3.34 13.85
CA GLY A 222 -5.98 4.35 13.88
C GLY A 222 -5.90 5.26 15.11
N LYS A 223 -6.62 6.41 15.06
CA LYS A 223 -6.65 7.41 16.14
C LYS A 223 -7.10 6.86 17.50
N TYR A 224 -7.96 5.85 17.49
CA TYR A 224 -8.65 5.31 18.66
C TYR A 224 -8.12 3.94 19.11
N ALA A 225 -7.01 3.47 18.53
CA ALA A 225 -6.42 2.19 18.88
C ALA A 225 -6.26 2.06 20.41
N PHE A 226 -6.75 0.96 20.99
CA PHE A 226 -6.71 0.68 22.43
C PHE A 226 -7.32 1.74 23.36
N SER A 227 -8.18 2.64 22.86
CA SER A 227 -8.79 3.66 23.69
C SER A 227 -9.69 3.07 24.76
N LYS A 228 -9.60 3.60 25.99
CA LYS A 228 -10.44 3.21 27.13
C LYS A 228 -11.79 3.91 27.14
N THR A 229 -11.99 4.89 26.26
CA THR A 229 -13.20 5.73 26.22
C THR A 229 -13.56 6.02 24.78
N HIS A 230 -14.80 5.69 24.39
CA HIS A 230 -15.30 5.92 23.04
C HIS A 230 -15.11 7.40 22.63
N GLY A 231 -14.63 7.63 21.40
CA GLY A 231 -14.37 8.97 20.87
C GLY A 231 -13.14 9.71 21.45
N LYS A 232 -12.37 9.10 22.37
CA LYS A 232 -11.14 9.71 22.89
C LYS A 232 -9.91 9.14 22.17
N PRO A 233 -9.16 9.94 21.39
CA PRO A 233 -8.02 9.45 20.63
C PRO A 233 -6.84 9.10 21.55
N THR A 234 -6.14 8.02 21.25
CA THR A 234 -4.86 7.65 21.86
C THR A 234 -3.67 8.17 21.05
N ILE A 235 -3.88 8.49 19.77
CA ILE A 235 -2.87 9.07 18.88
C ILE A 235 -3.45 10.31 18.21
N VAL A 236 -2.74 11.44 18.32
CA VAL A 236 -3.09 12.70 17.67
C VAL A 236 -1.94 13.16 16.77
N PRO A 237 -2.13 13.28 15.45
CA PRO A 237 -1.10 13.82 14.58
C PRO A 237 -0.76 15.29 14.87
N ILE A 238 0.50 15.65 14.65
CA ILE A 238 1.03 17.01 14.83
C ILE A 238 1.87 17.43 13.61
N PRO A 239 1.91 18.72 13.26
CA PRO A 239 1.20 19.84 13.89
C PRO A 239 -0.28 19.93 13.50
N ASN A 240 -0.77 19.07 12.60
CA ASN A 240 -2.16 19.08 12.13
C ASN A 240 -2.96 17.88 12.68
N PRO A 241 -3.80 18.06 13.71
CA PRO A 241 -4.64 16.99 14.27
C PRO A 241 -5.65 16.38 13.28
N ASN A 242 -5.95 17.10 12.19
CA ASN A 242 -6.86 16.63 11.14
C ASN A 242 -6.16 15.74 10.11
N GLN A 243 -4.83 15.57 10.18
CA GLN A 243 -4.13 14.58 9.38
C GLN A 243 -4.76 13.20 9.64
N ILE A 244 -5.03 12.47 8.55
CA ILE A 244 -5.64 11.15 8.62
C ILE A 244 -4.53 10.14 8.92
N ILE A 245 -4.81 9.23 9.85
CA ILE A 245 -3.99 8.07 10.20
C ILE A 245 -4.88 6.84 10.31
N GLY A 246 -4.32 5.65 10.08
CA GLY A 246 -5.07 4.40 10.08
C GLY A 246 -6.00 4.29 8.86
N GLN A 247 -5.42 4.13 7.68
CA GLN A 247 -6.20 3.95 6.44
C GLN A 247 -6.81 2.55 6.31
N VAL A 248 -7.70 2.36 5.33
CA VAL A 248 -8.52 1.15 5.11
C VAL A 248 -8.16 0.36 3.85
N ASP A 249 -7.31 0.90 2.99
CA ASP A 249 -7.06 0.42 1.63
C ASP A 249 -5.98 -0.67 1.56
N GLY A 250 -4.72 -0.31 1.79
CA GLY A 250 -3.55 -1.15 1.50
C GLY A 250 -2.25 -0.37 1.44
N PHE A 251 -1.19 -0.97 0.89
CA PHE A 251 0.16 -0.37 0.86
C PHE A 251 0.18 1.01 0.20
N THR A 252 0.91 1.95 0.81
CA THR A 252 1.22 3.26 0.21
C THR A 252 2.47 3.19 -0.67
N THR A 253 2.75 4.30 -1.36
CA THR A 253 4.05 4.52 -2.04
C THR A 253 5.23 4.30 -1.08
N LEU A 254 5.13 4.76 0.18
CA LEU A 254 6.23 4.66 1.14
C LEU A 254 6.34 3.26 1.75
N ASP A 255 5.25 2.51 1.90
CA ASP A 255 5.29 1.09 2.28
C ASP A 255 6.08 0.28 1.23
N TYR A 256 5.78 0.48 -0.06
CA TYR A 256 6.54 -0.12 -1.16
C TYR A 256 7.99 0.34 -1.20
N ALA A 257 8.26 1.63 -0.97
CA ALA A 257 9.63 2.16 -0.96
C ALA A 257 10.47 1.56 0.17
N LYS A 258 9.91 1.41 1.38
CA LYS A 258 10.56 0.75 2.52
C LYS A 258 10.88 -0.71 2.18
N LEU A 259 9.92 -1.46 1.66
CA LEU A 259 10.10 -2.87 1.30
C LEU A 259 11.12 -3.05 0.16
N ASN A 260 11.05 -2.22 -0.87
CA ASN A 260 12.00 -2.21 -1.98
C ASN A 260 13.40 -1.80 -1.54
N THR A 261 13.55 -0.90 -0.57
CA THR A 261 14.86 -0.52 -0.01
C THR A 261 15.45 -1.65 0.84
N LEU A 262 14.64 -2.25 1.72
CA LEU A 262 15.05 -3.38 2.57
C LEU A 262 15.59 -4.56 1.74
N TYR A 263 14.89 -4.92 0.68
CA TYR A 263 15.25 -6.05 -0.18
C TYR A 263 16.04 -5.66 -1.45
N ASP A 264 16.46 -4.40 -1.56
CA ASP A 264 17.25 -3.86 -2.68
C ASP A 264 16.57 -4.10 -4.06
N CYS A 265 15.25 -3.99 -4.13
CA CYS A 265 14.49 -4.14 -5.36
C CYS A 265 14.75 -2.95 -6.28
N LYS A 266 15.25 -3.21 -7.50
CA LYS A 266 15.56 -2.17 -8.49
C LYS A 266 14.30 -1.76 -9.26
N MET A 267 13.40 -1.05 -8.59
CA MET A 267 12.16 -0.54 -9.18
C MET A 267 11.65 0.70 -8.47
N CYS A 268 10.89 1.51 -9.20
CA CYS A 268 10.20 2.71 -8.76
C CYS A 268 8.71 2.40 -8.68
N VAL A 269 8.03 2.83 -7.63
CA VAL A 269 6.59 2.61 -7.46
C VAL A 269 5.95 3.88 -6.96
N THR A 270 4.81 4.24 -7.55
CA THR A 270 3.95 5.32 -7.08
C THR A 270 2.52 4.80 -7.02
N VAL A 271 1.87 4.93 -5.86
CA VAL A 271 0.44 4.67 -5.69
C VAL A 271 -0.32 5.99 -5.76
N LEU A 272 -1.35 6.04 -6.60
CA LEU A 272 -2.18 7.22 -6.86
C LEU A 272 -3.61 6.92 -6.44
N SER A 273 -4.07 7.55 -5.36
CA SER A 273 -5.38 7.25 -4.74
C SER A 273 -6.46 8.30 -4.99
N GLU A 274 -6.09 9.48 -5.45
CA GLU A 274 -7.00 10.59 -5.67
C GLU A 274 -7.95 10.36 -6.85
N TRP A 275 -9.07 11.08 -6.87
CA TRP A 275 -10.08 11.03 -7.94
C TRP A 275 -9.54 11.46 -9.32
N SER A 276 -8.47 12.23 -9.33
CA SER A 276 -7.72 12.63 -10.52
C SER A 276 -6.30 12.97 -10.15
N GLY A 277 -5.38 12.85 -11.11
CA GLY A 277 -4.00 13.24 -10.91
C GLY A 277 -3.18 13.18 -12.19
N SER A 278 -1.90 13.46 -12.07
CA SER A 278 -0.92 13.35 -13.14
C SER A 278 0.20 12.38 -12.78
N LEU A 279 0.78 11.77 -13.79
CA LEU A 279 1.93 10.89 -13.67
C LEU A 279 2.87 11.14 -14.85
N MET A 280 4.17 11.01 -14.60
CA MET A 280 5.20 11.22 -15.62
C MET A 280 6.44 10.41 -15.28
N THR A 281 7.26 10.13 -16.28
CA THR A 281 8.62 9.62 -16.06
C THR A 281 9.42 10.57 -15.19
N LEU A 282 10.28 10.00 -14.35
CA LEU A 282 11.22 10.80 -13.56
C LEU A 282 12.08 11.66 -14.50
N ASN A 283 12.28 12.92 -14.13
CA ASN A 283 12.99 13.98 -14.87
C ASN A 283 12.25 14.59 -16.07
N TYR A 284 11.04 14.16 -16.44
CA TYR A 284 10.30 14.77 -17.56
C TYR A 284 10.21 16.31 -17.38
N PRO A 285 10.51 17.13 -18.42
CA PRO A 285 10.73 16.78 -19.83
C PRO A 285 12.19 16.44 -20.20
N SER A 286 13.10 16.39 -19.23
CA SER A 286 14.44 15.85 -19.44
C SER A 286 14.40 14.33 -19.61
N LYS A 287 15.49 13.76 -20.14
CA LYS A 287 15.57 12.33 -20.44
C LYS A 287 15.41 11.46 -19.18
N TYR A 288 14.66 10.36 -19.31
CA TYR A 288 14.58 9.34 -18.25
C TYR A 288 15.93 8.62 -18.06
N MET A 289 16.09 7.94 -16.92
CA MET A 289 17.29 7.14 -16.64
C MET A 289 17.23 5.78 -17.33
N SER A 290 18.37 5.28 -17.81
CA SER A 290 18.50 3.89 -18.27
C SER A 290 18.29 2.88 -17.12
N ASN A 291 17.87 1.66 -17.45
CA ASN A 291 17.53 0.57 -16.53
C ASN A 291 16.39 0.90 -15.53
N SER A 292 15.54 1.88 -15.86
CA SER A 292 14.33 2.17 -15.12
C SER A 292 13.31 1.03 -15.25
N ASN A 293 12.65 0.72 -14.13
CA ASN A 293 11.53 -0.20 -14.06
C ASN A 293 10.52 0.42 -13.09
N CYS A 294 9.64 1.28 -13.61
CA CYS A 294 8.72 2.09 -12.81
C CYS A 294 7.28 1.64 -12.97
N PHE A 295 6.54 1.68 -11.87
CA PHE A 295 5.12 1.38 -11.81
C PHE A 295 4.33 2.54 -11.22
N TRP A 296 3.18 2.82 -11.81
CA TRP A 296 2.15 3.66 -11.21
C TRP A 296 0.90 2.81 -11.04
N LEU A 297 0.49 2.59 -9.79
CA LEU A 297 -0.77 1.94 -9.46
C LEU A 297 -1.80 3.01 -9.14
N ILE A 298 -2.74 3.23 -10.06
CA ILE A 298 -3.93 4.03 -9.78
C ILE A 298 -4.92 3.14 -9.02
N ARG A 299 -5.31 3.59 -7.83
CA ARG A 299 -6.19 2.86 -6.92
C ARG A 299 -7.21 3.79 -6.32
N THR A 300 -8.40 3.82 -6.90
CA THR A 300 -9.45 4.76 -6.52
C THR A 300 -10.59 4.08 -5.78
N GLN A 301 -11.44 4.87 -5.14
CA GLN A 301 -12.66 4.37 -4.50
C GLN A 301 -13.83 4.19 -5.51
N ARG A 302 -13.84 4.94 -6.61
CA ARG A 302 -14.78 4.72 -7.74
C ARG A 302 -14.14 3.95 -8.87
N LYS A 303 -14.99 3.31 -9.67
CA LYS A 303 -14.61 2.57 -10.88
C LYS A 303 -14.48 3.52 -12.07
N GLN A 304 -14.08 2.95 -13.21
CA GLN A 304 -13.99 3.60 -14.50
C GLN A 304 -12.92 4.69 -14.56
N ILE A 305 -11.68 4.28 -14.23
CA ILE A 305 -10.48 5.11 -14.40
C ILE A 305 -10.29 5.42 -15.89
N GLN A 306 -10.14 6.70 -16.21
CA GLN A 306 -9.80 7.20 -17.54
C GLN A 306 -8.37 7.72 -17.52
N LEU A 307 -7.51 7.21 -18.39
CA LEU A 307 -6.10 7.60 -18.51
C LEU A 307 -5.84 8.24 -19.89
N THR A 308 -5.34 9.47 -19.86
CA THR A 308 -5.02 10.26 -21.04
C THR A 308 -3.54 10.59 -21.08
N PHE A 309 -2.85 10.15 -22.12
CA PHE A 309 -1.47 10.53 -22.39
C PHE A 309 -1.42 11.92 -23.04
N ARG A 310 -0.63 12.82 -22.44
CA ARG A 310 -0.39 14.17 -22.98
C ARG A 310 0.82 14.21 -23.90
N ALA A 311 1.86 13.46 -23.55
CA ALA A 311 3.08 13.30 -24.33
C ALA A 311 3.66 11.91 -24.11
N VAL A 312 4.19 11.31 -25.18
CA VAL A 312 4.93 10.05 -25.15
C VAL A 312 6.08 10.16 -26.14
N GLU A 313 7.30 10.14 -25.62
CA GLU A 313 8.57 10.22 -26.32
C GLU A 313 9.53 9.22 -25.68
N ILE A 314 9.44 7.97 -26.11
CA ILE A 314 10.22 6.83 -25.60
C ILE A 314 11.14 6.34 -26.74
N GLU A 315 12.30 5.74 -26.43
CA GLU A 315 13.19 5.18 -27.45
C GLU A 315 12.40 4.26 -28.42
N SER A 316 12.49 4.57 -29.71
CA SER A 316 11.89 3.73 -30.75
C SER A 316 12.73 2.48 -30.97
N SER A 317 12.10 1.31 -30.91
CA SER A 317 12.72 0.03 -31.26
C SER A 317 11.71 -0.91 -31.89
N SER A 318 12.18 -1.91 -32.65
CA SER A 318 11.30 -2.90 -33.26
C SER A 318 10.51 -3.63 -32.16
N GLY A 319 9.17 -3.61 -32.27
CA GLY A 319 8.25 -4.18 -31.28
C GLY A 319 8.35 -3.58 -29.88
N CYS A 320 8.96 -2.40 -29.72
CA CYS A 320 9.23 -1.78 -28.41
C CYS A 320 9.94 -2.76 -27.45
N SER A 321 10.94 -3.47 -28.01
CA SER A 321 11.70 -4.51 -27.30
C SER A 321 12.71 -3.95 -26.30
N LYS A 322 13.15 -2.71 -26.49
CA LYS A 322 14.00 -1.96 -25.55
C LYS A 322 13.13 -1.24 -24.52
N ASP A 323 12.83 0.03 -24.78
CA ASP A 323 12.03 0.86 -23.90
C ASP A 323 10.56 0.79 -24.28
N TYR A 324 9.69 0.79 -23.27
CA TYR A 324 8.25 0.77 -23.50
C TYR A 324 7.44 1.29 -22.32
N ILE A 325 6.23 1.73 -22.64
CA ILE A 325 5.12 1.84 -21.70
C ILE A 325 4.08 0.77 -21.98
N LYS A 326 3.46 0.26 -20.92
CA LYS A 326 2.39 -0.74 -20.97
C LYS A 326 1.35 -0.45 -19.88
N VAL A 327 0.07 -0.72 -20.15
CA VAL A 327 -1.03 -0.44 -19.21
C VAL A 327 -1.92 -1.67 -19.04
N TYR A 328 -2.27 -1.98 -17.80
CA TYR A 328 -3.08 -3.12 -17.39
C TYR A 328 -4.37 -2.65 -16.68
N ASP A 329 -5.47 -3.35 -16.93
CA ASP A 329 -6.80 -3.19 -16.32
C ASP A 329 -6.86 -3.93 -14.98
N GLY A 330 -6.10 -3.45 -13.99
CA GLY A 330 -6.02 -4.03 -12.66
C GLY A 330 -4.73 -3.64 -11.95
N ASP A 331 -4.39 -4.40 -10.92
CA ASP A 331 -3.28 -4.18 -9.98
C ASP A 331 -2.05 -5.05 -10.27
N SER A 332 -2.06 -5.84 -11.35
CA SER A 332 -1.04 -6.84 -11.61
C SER A 332 -0.67 -6.96 -13.09
N LYS A 333 0.50 -7.54 -13.36
CA LYS A 333 0.91 -7.91 -14.73
C LYS A 333 0.10 -9.06 -15.34
N THR A 334 -0.69 -9.77 -14.53
CA THR A 334 -1.61 -10.84 -14.97
C THR A 334 -3.00 -10.30 -15.35
N SER A 335 -3.28 -9.03 -15.06
CA SER A 335 -4.53 -8.38 -15.45
C SER A 335 -4.63 -8.18 -16.96
N ARG A 336 -5.85 -7.97 -17.46
CA ARG A 336 -6.11 -7.68 -18.88
C ARG A 336 -5.28 -6.48 -19.34
N VAL A 337 -4.66 -6.58 -20.52
CA VAL A 337 -3.86 -5.49 -21.08
C VAL A 337 -4.76 -4.45 -21.76
N LEU A 338 -4.66 -3.18 -21.38
CA LEU A 338 -5.34 -2.04 -22.03
C LEU A 338 -4.49 -1.41 -23.13
N LEU A 339 -3.18 -1.38 -22.91
CA LEU A 339 -2.19 -0.92 -23.88
C LEU A 339 -1.02 -1.90 -23.86
N ASN A 340 -0.73 -2.53 -25.00
CA ASN A 340 0.47 -3.34 -25.15
C ASN A 340 1.71 -2.44 -25.28
N LYS A 341 2.92 -3.03 -25.27
CA LYS A 341 4.18 -2.28 -25.36
C LYS A 341 4.11 -1.21 -26.45
N SER A 342 4.32 0.05 -26.04
CA SER A 342 4.34 1.20 -26.93
C SER A 342 5.55 2.08 -26.65
N CYS A 343 6.11 2.68 -27.69
CA CYS A 343 7.34 3.45 -27.69
C CYS A 343 7.41 4.38 -28.90
N GLY A 344 8.41 5.26 -28.95
CA GLY A 344 8.54 6.31 -29.96
C GLY A 344 7.86 7.62 -29.56
N ASN A 345 7.80 8.54 -30.52
CA ASN A 345 7.01 9.76 -30.42
C ASN A 345 5.61 9.47 -31.00
N VAL A 346 4.66 9.12 -30.12
CA VAL A 346 3.37 8.58 -30.52
C VAL A 346 2.22 9.21 -29.75
N LYS A 347 1.08 9.38 -30.43
CA LYS A 347 -0.18 9.75 -29.79
C LYS A 347 -0.95 8.50 -29.40
N LEU A 348 -1.12 8.29 -28.09
CA LEU A 348 -1.88 7.16 -27.56
C LEU A 348 -3.38 7.50 -27.38
N PRO A 349 -4.28 6.51 -27.52
CA PRO A 349 -5.71 6.72 -27.29
C PRO A 349 -6.02 6.88 -25.80
N LEU A 350 -7.22 7.40 -25.52
CA LEU A 350 -7.82 7.34 -24.18
C LEU A 350 -7.97 5.88 -23.75
N LEU A 351 -7.47 5.53 -22.58
CA LEU A 351 -7.66 4.20 -21.98
C LEU A 351 -8.70 4.28 -20.87
N ILE A 352 -9.64 3.35 -20.87
CA ILE A 352 -10.71 3.26 -19.87
C ILE A 352 -10.60 1.90 -19.16
N GLY A 353 -10.35 1.92 -17.86
CA GLY A 353 -10.35 0.74 -17.01
C GLY A 353 -11.77 0.27 -16.69
N SER A 354 -11.94 -1.03 -16.49
CA SER A 354 -13.22 -1.64 -16.09
C SER A 354 -13.48 -1.50 -14.58
N GLY A 355 -12.42 -1.37 -13.79
CA GLY A 355 -12.48 -1.32 -12.33
C GLY A 355 -11.99 -0.01 -11.73
N ASN A 356 -11.55 -0.11 -10.48
CA ASN A 356 -10.97 0.96 -9.68
C ASN A 356 -9.45 0.80 -9.50
N LEU A 357 -8.83 -0.09 -10.27
CA LEU A 357 -7.41 -0.38 -10.28
C LEU A 357 -6.89 -0.31 -11.72
N MET A 358 -5.79 0.40 -11.93
CA MET A 358 -5.09 0.45 -13.21
C MET A 358 -3.58 0.54 -12.95
N LEU A 359 -2.82 -0.33 -13.59
CA LEU A 359 -1.37 -0.41 -13.44
C LEU A 359 -0.69 0.07 -14.72
N ILE A 360 0.20 1.05 -14.57
CA ILE A 360 1.07 1.54 -15.65
C ILE A 360 2.47 1.03 -15.36
N GLU A 361 3.11 0.42 -16.35
CA GLU A 361 4.49 -0.06 -16.32
C GLU A 361 5.31 0.71 -17.35
N PHE A 362 6.44 1.26 -16.93
CA PHE A 362 7.47 1.82 -17.80
C PHE A 362 8.79 1.11 -17.57
N VAL A 363 9.41 0.64 -18.65
CA VAL A 363 10.70 -0.04 -18.62
C VAL A 363 11.63 0.60 -19.64
N SER A 364 12.89 0.77 -19.26
CA SER A 364 13.97 1.20 -20.15
C SER A 364 15.18 0.25 -20.09
N ASP A 365 15.91 0.13 -21.19
CA ASP A 365 17.12 -0.68 -21.31
C ASP A 365 18.39 0.05 -20.81
N ARG A 366 19.57 -0.50 -21.11
CA ARG A 366 20.86 0.02 -20.61
C ARG A 366 21.34 1.30 -21.27
N SER A 367 20.70 1.74 -22.35
CA SER A 367 21.20 2.81 -23.23
C SER A 367 20.06 3.70 -23.71
N ILE A 368 20.37 4.60 -24.65
CA ILE A 368 19.46 5.44 -25.44
C ILE A 368 18.15 5.84 -24.72
N THR A 369 18.14 7.04 -24.16
CA THR A 369 16.98 7.55 -23.43
C THR A 369 16.34 8.73 -24.16
N ALA A 370 15.03 8.89 -23.98
CA ALA A 370 14.21 9.98 -24.50
C ALA A 370 13.52 10.74 -23.35
N PRO A 371 12.75 11.83 -23.59
CA PRO A 371 12.04 12.56 -22.53
C PRO A 371 11.09 11.72 -21.66
N GLY A 372 10.52 10.65 -22.22
CA GLY A 372 9.63 9.72 -21.52
C GLY A 372 8.15 10.04 -21.77
N PHE A 373 7.32 10.06 -20.74
CA PHE A 373 5.88 10.31 -20.91
C PHE A 373 5.32 11.21 -19.83
N MET A 374 4.21 11.86 -20.16
CA MET A 374 3.33 12.55 -19.22
C MET A 374 1.88 12.14 -19.50
N ALA A 375 1.17 11.77 -18.45
CA ALA A 375 -0.24 11.40 -18.50
C ALA A 375 -1.02 12.03 -17.35
N SER A 376 -2.33 12.06 -17.51
CA SER A 376 -3.27 12.41 -16.44
C SER A 376 -4.38 11.39 -16.39
N TYR A 377 -4.87 11.13 -15.19
CA TYR A 377 -6.00 10.24 -14.96
C TYR A 377 -7.14 10.95 -14.22
N SER A 378 -8.34 10.44 -14.41
CA SER A 378 -9.53 10.86 -13.68
C SER A 378 -10.52 9.69 -13.61
N VAL A 379 -11.35 9.62 -12.59
CA VAL A 379 -12.49 8.70 -12.60
C VAL A 379 -13.77 9.42 -13.03
N GLY A 380 -14.59 8.73 -13.81
CA GLY A 380 -15.87 9.27 -14.29
C GLY A 380 -16.82 9.65 -13.14
N ARG A 381 -17.56 10.76 -13.28
CA ARG A 381 -18.70 11.05 -12.40
C ARG A 381 -19.86 10.13 -12.81
N CYS A 382 -20.15 9.08 -12.03
CA CYS A 382 -21.48 8.46 -12.10
C CYS A 382 -22.51 9.49 -11.56
N GLY A 383 -23.47 9.91 -12.40
CA GLY A 383 -24.59 10.75 -11.97
C GLY A 383 -24.86 12.04 -12.77
N GLY A 384 -24.17 12.29 -13.89
CA GLY A 384 -24.54 13.41 -14.77
C GLY A 384 -25.76 13.07 -15.62
N THR A 385 -26.86 13.82 -15.47
CA THR A 385 -28.03 13.74 -16.35
C THR A 385 -27.62 14.03 -17.79
N LEU A 386 -27.82 13.07 -18.70
CA LEU A 386 -27.75 13.33 -20.14
C LEU A 386 -28.95 14.19 -20.53
N THR A 387 -28.79 15.52 -20.55
CA THR A 387 -29.74 16.39 -21.24
C THR A 387 -29.47 16.28 -22.74
N THR A 388 -30.17 15.34 -23.39
CA THR A 388 -30.29 15.35 -24.85
C THR A 388 -31.09 16.59 -25.23
N LYS A 389 -30.42 17.69 -25.55
CA LYS A 389 -31.02 18.75 -26.37
C LYS A 389 -31.02 18.25 -27.81
N THR A 390 -32.07 17.51 -28.17
CA THR A 390 -32.53 17.42 -29.56
C THR A 390 -33.28 18.72 -29.86
N ASP A 391 -32.56 19.73 -30.34
CA ASP A 391 -33.17 20.79 -31.13
C ASP A 391 -33.22 20.29 -32.58
N CYS A 392 -34.35 19.69 -32.97
CA CYS A 392 -34.69 19.52 -34.38
C CYS A 392 -35.21 20.87 -34.89
N SER A 393 -34.51 21.44 -35.88
CA SER A 393 -35.03 22.49 -36.76
C SER A 393 -35.63 21.84 -38.01
#